data_AF-A0A951R5X1-F1
#
_entry.id   AF-A0A951R5X1-F1
#
_cell.length_a   1.000
_cell.length_b   1.000
_cell.length_c   1.000
_cell.angle_alpha   90.00
_cell.angle_beta   90.00
_cell.angle_gamma   90.00
#
_symmetry.space_group_name_H-M   'P 1'
#
loop_
_entity.id
_entity.type
_entity.pdbx_description
1 polymer ?
#
loop_
_entity_poly.entity_id
_entity_poly.type
_entity_poly.pdbx_seq_one_letter_code
_entity_poly.pdbx_strand_id
1 'polypeptide(L)'
;MKDIFDNTILCSKCNLKMNPSKINKNGFIMRTVICPNCHEKIIHPADEQEYNKFINLKNKEFRVKMRLVGNSYTVSIPKEIVSFIREQEKMMDDMVQLCFEDFRRLSLNFGSMNRFVPETLSSLKNEDFNRLKNKNKNLL
;
A
#
# COMPACT_ATOMS: atom_id res chain seq x y z
N MET A 1 -25.66 -4.57 4.25
CA MET A 1 -26.39 -4.00 3.10
C MET A 1 -26.09 -4.89 1.90
N LYS A 2 -27.09 -5.28 1.10
CA LYS A 2 -26.86 -6.19 -0.06
C LYS A 2 -26.18 -5.41 -1.19
N ASP A 3 -25.14 -5.97 -1.79
CA ASP A 3 -24.44 -5.39 -2.92
C ASP A 3 -25.17 -5.79 -4.23
N ILE A 4 -25.09 -4.94 -5.26
CA ILE A 4 -25.61 -5.26 -6.59
C ILE A 4 -24.90 -6.50 -7.16
N PHE A 5 -23.63 -6.69 -6.80
CA PHE A 5 -22.81 -7.82 -7.26
C PHE A 5 -23.13 -9.14 -6.56
N ASP A 6 -23.95 -9.13 -5.51
CA ASP A 6 -24.48 -10.35 -4.86
C ASP A 6 -25.64 -10.96 -5.67
N ASN A 7 -26.20 -10.21 -6.62
CA ASN A 7 -27.31 -10.65 -7.47
C ASN A 7 -26.80 -11.21 -8.80
N THR A 8 -27.68 -11.96 -9.49
CA THR A 8 -27.37 -12.44 -10.83
C THR A 8 -27.42 -11.28 -11.82
N ILE A 9 -26.25 -10.87 -12.33
CA ILE A 9 -26.12 -9.82 -13.34
C ILE A 9 -26.14 -10.46 -14.73
N LEU A 10 -27.00 -9.95 -15.62
CA LEU A 10 -27.06 -10.31 -17.03
C LEU A 10 -26.32 -9.25 -17.85
N CYS A 11 -25.58 -9.66 -18.88
CA CYS A 11 -24.94 -8.70 -19.77
C CYS A 11 -25.93 -8.16 -20.80
N SER A 12 -25.84 -6.85 -21.08
CA SER A 12 -26.74 -6.10 -21.96
C SER A 12 -26.73 -6.56 -23.42
N LYS A 13 -25.62 -7.14 -23.88
CA LYS A 13 -25.47 -7.60 -25.28
C LYS A 13 -25.83 -9.07 -25.46
N CYS A 14 -25.38 -9.91 -24.52
CA CYS A 14 -25.49 -11.37 -24.63
C CYS A 14 -26.73 -11.92 -23.89
N ASN A 15 -27.33 -11.16 -22.95
CA ASN A 15 -28.36 -11.62 -21.99
C ASN A 15 -27.97 -12.86 -21.19
N LEU A 16 -26.69 -13.24 -21.23
CA LEU A 16 -26.13 -14.34 -20.45
C LEU A 16 -25.70 -13.84 -19.07
N LYS A 17 -25.72 -14.75 -18.11
CA LYS A 17 -25.21 -14.53 -16.76
C LYS A 17 -23.71 -14.20 -16.81
N MET A 18 -23.35 -13.08 -16.18
CA MET A 18 -21.95 -12.69 -16.01
C MET A 18 -21.32 -13.44 -14.83
N ASN A 19 -20.03 -13.72 -14.95
CA ASN A 19 -19.27 -14.41 -13.91
C ASN A 19 -18.48 -13.40 -13.06
N PRO A 20 -18.53 -13.51 -11.72
CA PRO A 20 -17.73 -12.67 -10.84
C PRO A 20 -16.25 -13.01 -11.00
N SER A 21 -15.43 -11.96 -11.09
CA SER A 21 -13.97 -12.03 -11.24
C SER A 21 -13.32 -10.88 -10.48
N LYS A 22 -12.01 -11.01 -10.21
CA LYS A 22 -11.21 -9.96 -9.57
C LYS A 22 -10.15 -9.50 -10.55
N ILE A 23 -10.04 -8.19 -10.74
CA ILE A 23 -8.98 -7.59 -11.56
C ILE A 23 -7.98 -6.90 -10.63
N ASN A 24 -6.70 -7.21 -10.80
CA ASN A 24 -5.61 -6.49 -10.13
C ASN A 24 -5.11 -5.37 -11.05
N LYS A 25 -5.20 -4.13 -10.60
CA LYS A 25 -4.67 -2.96 -11.33
C LYS A 25 -3.80 -2.13 -10.38
N ASN A 26 -2.50 -2.06 -10.66
CA ASN A 26 -1.52 -1.35 -9.82
C ASN A 26 -1.48 -1.81 -8.35
N GLY A 27 -1.74 -3.09 -8.08
CA GLY A 27 -1.83 -3.63 -6.72
C GLY A 27 -3.18 -3.42 -6.05
N PHE A 28 -4.13 -2.72 -6.69
CA PHE A 28 -5.49 -2.56 -6.21
C PHE A 28 -6.39 -3.68 -6.77
N ILE A 29 -7.04 -4.43 -5.89
CA ILE A 29 -7.92 -5.55 -6.26
C ILE A 29 -9.34 -5.03 -6.35
N MET A 30 -9.90 -5.00 -7.56
CA MET A 30 -11.28 -4.55 -7.81
C MET A 30 -12.18 -5.74 -8.10
N ARG A 31 -13.42 -5.65 -7.60
CA ARG A 31 -14.47 -6.61 -7.94
C ARG A 31 -15.04 -6.29 -9.31
N THR A 32 -15.17 -7.31 -10.13
CA THR A 32 -15.64 -7.20 -11.51
C THR A 32 -16.57 -8.35 -11.87
N VAL A 33 -17.42 -8.15 -12.88
CA VAL A 33 -18.16 -9.23 -13.52
C VAL A 33 -17.87 -9.23 -15.01
N ILE A 34 -17.74 -10.43 -15.61
CA ILE A 34 -17.33 -10.60 -17.01
C ILE A 34 -18.35 -11.49 -17.75
N CYS A 35 -18.86 -11.08 -18.93
CA CYS A 35 -19.69 -11.96 -19.79
C CYS A 35 -18.76 -13.00 -20.45
N PRO A 36 -19.09 -14.30 -20.38
CA PRO A 36 -18.28 -15.36 -21.00
C PRO A 36 -18.27 -15.31 -22.54
N ASN A 37 -19.27 -14.68 -23.16
CA ASN A 37 -19.41 -14.64 -24.61
C ASN A 37 -18.76 -13.38 -25.22
N CYS A 38 -19.18 -12.19 -24.80
CA CYS A 38 -18.71 -10.93 -25.39
C CYS A 38 -17.52 -10.28 -24.66
N HIS A 39 -17.05 -10.88 -23.56
CA HIS A 39 -15.93 -10.38 -22.75
C HIS A 39 -16.12 -8.97 -22.15
N GLU A 40 -17.35 -8.46 -22.17
CA GLU A 40 -17.70 -7.21 -21.52
C GLU A 40 -17.48 -7.33 -20.01
N LYS A 41 -16.82 -6.32 -19.44
CA LYS A 41 -16.47 -6.26 -18.02
C LYS A 41 -17.15 -5.07 -17.36
N ILE A 42 -17.72 -5.29 -16.19
CA ILE A 42 -18.31 -4.24 -15.35
C ILE A 42 -17.52 -4.23 -14.04
N ILE A 43 -17.01 -3.06 -13.67
CA ILE A 43 -16.28 -2.85 -12.43
C ILE A 43 -17.27 -2.35 -11.38
N HIS A 44 -17.11 -2.76 -10.12
CA HIS A 44 -17.94 -2.25 -9.05
C HIS A 44 -17.73 -0.73 -8.89
N PRO A 45 -18.79 0.09 -8.88
CA PRO A 45 -18.65 1.56 -8.94
C PRO A 45 -17.94 2.14 -7.71
N ALA A 46 -18.12 1.57 -6.52
CA ALA A 46 -17.38 2.03 -5.34
C ALA A 46 -15.88 1.72 -5.45
N ASP A 47 -15.53 0.56 -6.03
CA ASP A 47 -14.13 0.14 -6.17
C ASP A 47 -13.43 1.02 -7.23
N GLU A 48 -14.15 1.39 -8.29
CA GLU A 48 -13.67 2.34 -9.30
C GLU A 48 -13.46 3.75 -8.72
N GLN A 49 -14.39 4.24 -7.89
CA GLN A 49 -14.24 5.53 -7.21
C GLN A 49 -13.03 5.55 -6.27
N GLU A 50 -12.82 4.50 -5.47
CA GLU A 50 -11.65 4.38 -4.60
C GLU A 50 -10.34 4.32 -5.40
N TYR A 51 -10.33 3.54 -6.49
CA TYR A 51 -9.18 3.47 -7.38
C TYR A 51 -8.84 4.83 -8.02
N ASN A 52 -9.84 5.61 -8.40
CA ASN A 52 -9.63 6.96 -8.93
C ASN A 52 -9.05 7.90 -7.85
N LYS A 53 -9.51 7.81 -6.60
CA LYS A 53 -8.90 8.54 -5.47
C LYS A 53 -7.43 8.14 -5.28
N PHE A 54 -7.12 6.85 -5.34
CA PHE A 54 -5.75 6.34 -5.25
C PHE A 54 -4.84 6.91 -6.35
N ILE A 55 -5.28 6.88 -7.62
CA ILE A 55 -4.50 7.45 -8.74
C ILE A 55 -4.24 8.94 -8.51
N ASN A 56 -5.27 9.68 -8.10
CA ASN A 56 -5.16 11.12 -7.89
C ASN A 56 -4.13 11.45 -6.80
N LEU A 57 -4.10 10.66 -5.71
CA LEU A 57 -3.10 10.82 -4.66
C LEU A 57 -1.70 10.39 -5.12
N LYS A 58 -1.59 9.28 -5.86
CA LYS A 58 -0.32 8.76 -6.36
C LYS A 58 0.39 9.74 -7.29
N ASN A 59 -0.36 10.44 -8.14
CA ASN A 59 0.20 11.36 -9.12
C ASN A 59 0.39 12.77 -8.56
N LYS A 60 -0.04 13.05 -7.33
CA LYS A 60 0.04 14.36 -6.71
C LYS A 60 1.39 14.51 -6.00
N GLU A 61 2.12 15.57 -6.36
CA GLU A 61 3.33 15.95 -5.64
C GLU A 61 3.00 16.80 -4.42
N PHE A 62 3.54 16.44 -3.26
CA PHE A 62 3.38 17.19 -2.02
C PHE A 62 4.71 17.82 -1.62
N ARG A 63 4.73 19.15 -1.50
CA ARG A 63 5.87 19.87 -0.93
C ARG A 63 5.65 20.04 0.56
N VAL A 64 6.43 19.32 1.36
CA VAL A 64 6.29 19.28 2.82
C VAL A 64 7.53 19.84 3.50
N LYS A 65 7.36 20.36 4.73
CA LYS A 65 8.47 20.91 5.52
C LYS A 65 9.10 19.81 6.36
N MET A 66 10.43 19.78 6.35
CA MET A 66 11.21 19.04 7.34
C MET A 66 11.38 19.90 8.59
N ARG A 67 11.30 19.28 9.77
CA ARG A 67 11.54 19.95 11.05
C ARG A 67 12.48 19.10 11.90
N LEU A 68 13.46 19.76 12.51
CA LEU A 68 14.33 19.16 13.53
C LEU A 68 13.53 18.97 14.83
N VAL A 69 13.55 17.77 15.39
CA VAL A 69 12.92 17.42 16.67
C VAL A 69 13.90 16.56 17.47
N GLY A 70 14.46 17.13 18.55
CA GLY A 70 15.55 16.49 19.28
C GLY A 70 16.75 16.23 18.37
N ASN A 71 17.17 14.98 18.26
CA ASN A 71 18.30 14.55 17.43
C ASN A 71 17.89 13.98 16.06
N SER A 72 16.62 14.15 15.65
CA SER A 72 16.10 13.59 14.40
C SER A 72 15.34 14.62 13.58
N TYR A 73 15.16 14.32 12.29
CA TYR A 73 14.27 15.08 11.42
C TYR A 73 12.91 14.39 11.34
N THR A 74 11.87 15.22 11.29
CA THR A 74 10.49 14.81 11.07
C THR A 74 9.99 15.41 9.76
N VAL A 75 9.19 14.63 9.04
CA VAL A 75 8.53 15.06 7.79
C VAL A 75 7.03 15.13 8.07
N SER A 76 6.40 16.26 7.74
CA SER A 76 4.94 16.38 7.87
C SER A 76 4.26 15.56 6.77
N ILE A 77 3.44 14.57 7.13
CA ILE A 77 2.64 13.79 6.17
C ILE A 77 1.30 14.51 5.95
N PRO A 78 0.95 14.87 4.69
CA PRO A 78 -0.33 15.49 4.37
C PRO A 78 -1.53 14.68 4.88
N LYS A 79 -2.52 15.37 5.46
CA LYS A 79 -3.73 14.73 6.00
C LYS A 79 -4.46 13.88 4.96
N GLU A 80 -4.47 14.29 3.70
CA GLU A 80 -5.10 13.53 2.61
C GLU A 80 -4.54 12.11 2.47
N ILE A 81 -3.21 11.96 2.57
CA ILE A 81 -2.55 10.65 2.53
C ILE A 81 -2.96 9.83 3.75
N VAL A 82 -2.90 10.44 4.94
CA VAL A 82 -3.28 9.76 6.19
C VAL A 82 -4.74 9.32 6.19
N SER A 83 -5.64 10.18 5.72
CA SER A 83 -7.08 9.88 5.59
C SER A 83 -7.32 8.72 4.64
N PHE A 84 -6.66 8.73 3.47
CA PHE A 84 -6.79 7.64 2.51
C PHE A 84 -6.30 6.30 3.07
N ILE A 85 -5.15 6.29 3.74
CA ILE A 85 -4.63 5.05 4.35
C ILE A 85 -5.59 4.55 5.45
N ARG A 86 -6.12 5.44 6.30
CA ARG A 86 -7.10 5.07 7.34
C ARG A 86 -8.43 4.55 6.79
N GLU A 87 -8.89 5.07 5.65
CA GLU A 87 -10.10 4.58 4.98
C GLU A 87 -9.91 3.14 4.48
N GLN A 88 -8.70 2.79 4.05
CA GLN A 88 -8.36 1.48 3.48
C GLN A 88 -7.93 0.46 4.54
N GLU A 89 -7.11 0.88 5.51
CA GLU A 89 -6.61 0.05 6.61
C GLU A 89 -7.40 0.37 7.88
N LYS A 90 -8.40 -0.46 8.19
CA LYS A 90 -9.19 -0.36 9.44
C LYS A 90 -8.35 -0.45 10.73
N MET A 91 -7.10 -0.89 10.64
CA MET A 91 -6.12 -0.92 11.73
C MET A 91 -4.75 -0.55 11.15
N MET A 92 -4.43 0.74 11.13
CA MET A 92 -3.03 1.15 10.97
C MET A 92 -2.34 0.90 12.31
N ASP A 93 -1.41 -0.05 12.37
CA ASP A 93 -0.42 -0.04 13.45
C ASP A 93 0.51 1.15 13.21
N ASP A 94 0.71 2.00 14.22
CA ASP A 94 1.41 3.29 14.11
C ASP A 94 2.89 3.20 13.72
N MET A 95 3.44 1.99 13.55
CA MET A 95 4.85 1.79 13.19
C MET A 95 5.06 1.87 11.67
N VAL A 96 5.99 2.74 11.27
CA VAL A 96 6.40 2.94 9.88
C VAL A 96 7.86 2.54 9.69
N GLN A 97 8.17 1.94 8.54
CA GLN A 97 9.55 1.61 8.18
C GLN A 97 10.10 2.68 7.24
N LEU A 98 11.26 3.24 7.58
CA LEU A 98 12.00 4.17 6.73
C LEU A 98 13.21 3.46 6.11
N CYS A 99 13.39 3.64 4.80
CA CYS A 99 14.55 3.11 4.07
C CYS A 99 15.18 4.22 3.22
N PHE A 100 16.51 4.32 3.26
CA PHE A 100 17.27 5.13 2.32
C PHE A 100 17.58 4.28 1.09
N GLU A 101 16.91 4.57 -0.02
CA GLU A 101 16.99 3.75 -1.22
C GLU A 101 18.09 4.24 -2.14
N ASP A 102 18.16 5.54 -2.36
CA ASP A 102 19.15 6.19 -3.22
C ASP A 102 19.55 7.56 -2.65
N PHE A 103 20.60 8.16 -3.21
CA PHE A 103 21.22 9.41 -2.76
C PHE A 103 20.26 10.60 -2.53
N ARG A 104 19.03 10.54 -3.07
CA ARG A 104 18.00 11.59 -2.93
C ARG A 104 16.61 11.02 -2.60
N ARG A 105 16.51 9.74 -2.26
CA ARG A 105 15.24 9.04 -2.13
C ARG A 105 15.17 8.30 -0.81
N LEU A 106 14.25 8.77 0.03
CA LEU A 106 13.79 8.05 1.22
C LEU A 106 12.42 7.46 0.89
N SER A 107 12.25 6.17 1.17
CA SER A 107 10.94 5.53 1.16
C SER A 107 10.44 5.35 2.58
N LEU A 108 9.14 5.60 2.75
CA LEU A 108 8.42 5.34 3.98
C LEU A 108 7.34 4.32 3.65
N ASN A 109 7.44 3.16 4.29
CA ASN A 109 6.54 2.05 4.09
C ASN A 109 5.64 1.91 5.32
N PHE A 110 4.34 1.93 5.08
CA PHE A 110 3.31 1.65 6.07
C PHE A 110 3.04 0.14 6.02
N GLY A 111 3.15 -0.56 7.15
CA GLY A 111 2.97 -2.01 7.17
C GLY A 111 3.10 -2.63 8.55
N SER A 112 2.06 -3.37 8.93
CA SER A 112 2.00 -4.17 10.14
C SER A 112 3.07 -5.27 10.14
N MET A 113 3.95 -5.27 11.15
CA MET A 113 4.69 -6.49 11.49
C MET A 113 3.70 -7.52 12.04
N ASN A 114 3.08 -8.31 11.15
CA ASN A 114 2.94 -9.76 11.31
C ASN A 114 2.16 -10.39 10.15
N ARG A 115 2.90 -10.84 9.14
CA ARG A 115 2.70 -12.21 8.62
C ARG A 115 4.06 -12.89 8.62
N PHE A 116 4.35 -13.57 9.73
CA PHE A 116 5.42 -14.56 9.97
C PHE A 116 6.77 -14.31 9.27
N VAL A 117 7.72 -13.71 10.00
CA VAL A 117 9.15 -13.92 9.71
C VAL A 117 9.58 -15.16 10.50
N PRO A 118 10.09 -16.24 9.86
CA PRO A 118 10.76 -17.31 10.59
C PRO A 118 11.93 -16.73 11.37
N GLU A 119 12.09 -17.16 12.62
CA GLU A 119 13.04 -16.70 13.65
C GLU A 119 14.52 -16.70 13.24
N THR A 120 14.87 -17.05 12.00
CA THR A 120 16.24 -17.28 11.55
C THR A 120 16.95 -16.05 10.97
N LEU A 121 16.23 -14.99 10.57
CA LEU A 121 16.87 -13.83 9.91
C LEU A 121 17.30 -12.70 10.87
N SER A 122 16.85 -12.71 12.13
CA SER A 122 17.21 -11.71 13.14
C SER A 122 18.65 -11.88 13.65
N SER A 123 19.20 -13.09 13.57
CA SER A 123 20.56 -13.41 14.02
C SER A 123 21.66 -12.83 13.11
N LEU A 124 21.40 -12.67 11.82
CA LEU A 124 22.41 -12.19 10.86
C LEU A 124 22.69 -10.68 10.94
N LYS A 125 21.72 -9.87 11.40
CA LYS A 125 21.91 -8.41 11.47
C LYS A 125 22.73 -7.94 12.67
N ASN A 126 22.81 -8.75 13.74
CA ASN A 126 23.51 -8.36 14.97
C ASN A 126 25.03 -8.54 14.89
N GLU A 127 25.51 -9.47 14.06
CA GLU A 127 26.96 -9.71 13.92
C GLU A 127 27.66 -8.60 13.12
N ASP A 128 27.00 -8.09 12.08
CA ASP A 128 27.58 -7.03 11.24
C ASP A 128 27.65 -5.67 11.95
N PHE A 129 26.66 -5.35 12.80
CA PHE A 129 26.64 -4.09 13.57
C PHE A 129 27.72 -4.06 14.65
N ASN A 130 28.01 -5.20 15.30
CA ASN A 130 29.06 -5.29 16.32
C ASN A 130 30.47 -5.28 15.70
N ARG A 131 30.64 -5.80 14.48
CA ARG A 131 31.92 -5.69 13.73
C ARG A 131 32.26 -4.26 13.34
N LEU A 132 31.27 -3.44 12.98
CA LEU A 132 31.48 -2.02 12.64
C LEU A 132 31.85 -1.16 13.85
N LYS A 133 31.28 -1.43 15.03
CA LYS A 133 31.65 -0.72 16.27
C LYS A 133 33.08 -0.99 16.73
N ASN A 134 33.60 -2.20 16.52
CA ASN A 134 34.95 -2.56 16.96
C ASN A 134 36.06 -2.00 16.04
N LYS A 135 35.78 -1.73 14.77
CA LYS A 135 36.77 -1.08 13.88
C LYS A 135 37.04 0.38 14.24
N ASN A 136 36.05 1.10 14.78
CA ASN A 136 36.19 2.52 15.13
C ASN A 136 36.76 2.77 16.53
N LYS A 137 37.07 1.73 17.31
CA LYS A 137 37.71 1.87 18.64
C LYS A 137 39.25 1.73 18.62
N ASN A 138 39.85 1.37 17.48
CA ASN A 138 41.30 1.19 17.34
C ASN A 138 42.00 2.31 16.55
N LEU A 139 41.42 3.52 16.50
CA LEU A 139 41.94 4.66 15.76
C LEU A 139 42.02 5.96 16.60
N LEU A 140 42.20 5.80 17.91
CA LEU A 140 42.62 6.85 18.85
C LEU A 140 43.82 6.35 19.66
#